data_AF-A0A5E4HUM1-F1
#
_entry.id   AF-A0A5E4HUM1-F1
#
_cell.length_a   1.000
_cell.length_b   1.000
_cell.length_c   1.000
_cell.angle_alpha   90.00
_cell.angle_beta   90.00
_cell.angle_gamma   90.00
#
_symmetry.space_group_name_H-M   'P 1'
#
loop_
_entity.id
_entity.type
_entity.pdbx_description
1 polymer ?
#
loop_
_entity_poly.entity_id
_entity_poly.type
_entity_poly.pdbx_seq_one_letter_code
_entity_poly.pdbx_strand_id
1 'polypeptide(L)'
;MPIWSNLDREHLFLYIAHYKGSNNKVADLSGLIRAIQNRKKTANKSTKKSGSQPVLNEGVFIGTFNFNLAQIIHSGLTGNKPGNLQKEKVNVLFDIDNNRIFTISDLARDILDKSNGESTISEIIDLIKQKYQIPFTEAESKCNGFLNGLIEKNIVYLK
;
A
#
# COMPACT_ATOMS: atom_id res chain seq x y z
N MET A 1 16.98 30.20 -0.07
CA MET A 1 16.10 29.01 0.02
C MET A 1 14.66 29.47 0.14
N PRO A 2 13.68 28.78 -0.44
CA PRO A 2 12.28 29.15 -0.30
C PRO A 2 11.84 29.01 1.16
N ILE A 3 11.08 29.98 1.68
CA ILE A 3 10.70 30.07 3.12
C ILE A 3 10.00 28.80 3.63
N TRP A 4 9.32 28.08 2.74
CA TRP A 4 8.60 26.84 3.03
C TRP A 4 9.51 25.64 3.29
N SER A 5 10.80 25.68 2.93
CA SER A 5 11.72 24.57 3.18
C SER A 5 12.06 24.36 4.65
N ASN A 6 11.76 25.36 5.49
CA ASN A 6 12.08 25.38 6.91
C ASN A 6 10.81 25.39 7.80
N LEU A 7 9.63 25.24 7.20
CA LEU A 7 8.37 25.20 7.94
C LEU A 7 8.09 23.77 8.41
N ASP A 8 7.64 23.64 9.66
CA ASP A 8 7.10 22.39 10.16
C ASP A 8 5.90 21.92 9.33
N ARG A 9 5.69 20.60 9.28
CA ARG A 9 4.72 19.94 8.39
C ARG A 9 3.31 20.53 8.50
N GLU A 10 2.90 20.91 9.70
CA GLU A 10 1.60 21.52 10.01
C GLU A 10 1.45 22.92 9.41
N HIS A 11 2.52 23.71 9.46
CA HIS A 11 2.58 25.06 8.90
C HIS A 11 2.64 25.07 7.37
N LEU A 12 3.15 23.99 6.76
CA LEU A 12 3.12 23.81 5.31
C LEU A 12 1.69 23.69 4.78
N PHE A 13 0.79 23.00 5.49
CA PHE A 13 -0.61 22.88 5.07
C PHE A 13 -1.35 24.21 5.16
N LEU A 14 -1.12 24.98 6.23
CA LEU A 14 -1.65 26.35 6.39
C LEU A 14 -1.11 27.28 5.30
N TYR A 15 0.18 27.18 4.99
CA TYR A 15 0.81 27.93 3.91
C TYR A 15 0.19 27.60 2.54
N ILE A 16 0.06 26.32 2.20
CA ILE A 16 -0.58 25.92 0.94
C ILE A 16 -2.04 26.37 0.90
N ALA A 17 -2.81 26.19 1.98
CA ALA A 17 -4.22 26.58 2.03
C ALA A 17 -4.42 28.10 1.87
N HIS A 18 -3.60 28.91 2.52
CA HIS A 18 -3.66 30.37 2.47
C HIS A 18 -3.38 30.91 1.05
N TYR A 19 -2.46 30.28 0.32
CA TYR A 19 -2.02 30.78 -0.99
C TYR A 19 -2.57 30.00 -2.19
N LYS A 20 -3.37 28.94 -1.99
CA LYS A 20 -4.04 28.16 -3.06
C LYS A 20 -4.98 29.01 -3.92
N GLY A 21 -5.54 30.09 -3.37
CA GLY A 21 -6.41 31.03 -4.08
C GLY A 21 -5.70 32.22 -4.73
N SER A 22 -4.41 32.42 -4.46
CA SER A 22 -3.66 33.58 -4.96
C SER A 22 -2.85 33.22 -6.20
N ASN A 23 -3.39 33.58 -7.38
CA ASN A 23 -2.76 33.57 -8.72
C ASN A 23 -1.22 33.47 -8.70
N ASN A 24 -0.68 32.25 -8.72
CA ASN A 24 0.73 31.93 -8.91
C ASN A 24 1.73 32.56 -7.93
N LYS A 25 1.33 32.93 -6.69
CA LYS A 25 2.26 33.46 -5.68
C LYS A 25 2.94 32.38 -4.81
N VAL A 26 2.59 31.11 -4.99
CA VAL A 26 3.27 29.99 -4.33
C VAL A 26 4.41 29.52 -5.23
N ALA A 27 5.61 29.37 -4.67
CA ALA A 27 6.73 28.79 -5.41
C ALA A 27 6.31 27.41 -5.93
N ASP A 28 6.58 27.15 -7.20
CA ASP A 28 6.12 25.95 -7.88
C ASP A 28 6.61 24.67 -7.16
N LEU A 29 5.70 24.04 -6.41
CA LEU A 29 5.92 22.78 -5.71
C LEU A 29 6.05 21.61 -6.69
N SER A 30 5.76 21.81 -7.98
CA SER A 30 5.90 20.77 -9.00
C SER A 30 7.31 20.18 -9.02
N GLY A 31 8.35 20.99 -8.81
CA GLY A 31 9.74 20.53 -8.78
C GLY A 31 10.03 19.57 -7.62
N LEU A 32 9.49 19.85 -6.43
CA LEU A 32 9.61 19.00 -5.24
C LEU A 32 8.75 17.74 -5.36
N ILE A 33 7.53 17.87 -5.85
CA ILE A 33 6.64 16.73 -6.15
C ILE A 33 7.32 15.81 -7.18
N ARG A 34 7.89 16.38 -8.24
CA ARG A 34 8.62 15.65 -9.28
C ARG A 34 9.89 15.03 -8.73
N ALA A 35 10.60 15.68 -7.81
CA ALA A 35 11.77 15.11 -7.13
C ALA A 35 11.40 13.92 -6.22
N ILE A 36 10.27 14.00 -5.51
CA ILE A 36 9.73 12.88 -4.72
C ILE A 36 9.29 11.73 -5.63
N GLN A 37 8.63 12.03 -6.75
CA GLN A 37 8.26 11.04 -7.78
C GLN A 37 9.49 10.41 -8.46
N ASN A 38 10.56 11.19 -8.64
CA ASN A 38 11.80 10.76 -9.30
C ASN A 38 12.81 10.08 -8.37
N ARG A 39 12.53 9.96 -7.06
CA ARG A 39 13.29 9.04 -6.21
C ARG A 39 13.03 7.62 -6.73
N LYS A 40 13.90 7.17 -7.63
CA LYS A 40 13.92 5.80 -8.16
C LYS A 40 13.97 4.85 -6.97
N LYS A 41 12.85 4.19 -6.73
CA LYS A 41 12.79 3.09 -5.78
C LYS A 41 13.53 1.92 -6.40
N THR A 42 14.50 1.43 -5.67
CA THR A 42 15.18 0.18 -5.97
C THR A 42 14.11 -0.90 -6.04
N ALA A 43 13.80 -1.34 -7.26
CA ALA A 43 13.02 -2.54 -7.46
C ALA A 43 13.88 -3.71 -7.00
N ASN A 44 13.50 -4.35 -5.90
CA ASN A 44 14.17 -5.56 -5.45
C ASN A 44 13.89 -6.65 -6.50
N LYS A 45 14.87 -6.94 -7.36
CA LYS A 45 14.80 -8.06 -8.31
C LYS A 45 14.89 -9.37 -7.52
N SER A 46 13.78 -9.85 -6.99
CA SER A 46 13.74 -11.14 -6.30
C SER A 46 13.58 -12.27 -7.31
N THR A 47 14.53 -13.21 -7.32
CA THR A 47 14.40 -14.47 -8.07
C THR A 47 13.76 -15.51 -7.15
N LYS A 48 12.65 -16.12 -7.58
CA LYS A 48 11.97 -17.20 -6.84
C LYS A 48 12.90 -18.42 -6.74
N LYS A 49 13.48 -18.67 -5.56
CA LYS A 49 14.09 -19.96 -5.21
C LYS A 49 13.12 -20.75 -4.32
N SER A 50 13.14 -22.08 -4.40
CA SER A 50 12.40 -22.91 -3.43
C SER A 50 12.92 -22.59 -2.02
N GLY A 51 12.00 -22.33 -1.08
CA GLY A 51 12.34 -21.87 0.27
C GLY A 51 12.36 -20.35 0.47
N SER A 52 12.00 -19.56 -0.54
CA SER A 52 11.88 -18.10 -0.41
C SER A 52 10.87 -17.70 0.68
N GLN A 53 11.23 -16.72 1.49
CA GLN A 53 10.36 -16.15 2.52
C GLN A 53 9.87 -14.77 2.05
N PRO A 54 8.55 -14.56 1.86
CA PRO A 54 8.04 -13.26 1.46
C PRO A 54 8.14 -12.25 2.61
N VAL A 55 8.50 -11.03 2.28
CA VAL A 55 8.64 -9.91 3.20
C VAL A 55 7.97 -8.68 2.61
N LEU A 56 7.12 -8.00 3.39
CA LEU A 56 6.61 -6.67 3.03
C LEU A 56 7.76 -5.66 2.91
N ASN A 57 7.77 -4.85 1.86
CA ASN A 57 8.71 -3.74 1.74
C ASN A 57 8.47 -2.70 2.86
N GLU A 58 9.51 -1.92 3.16
CA GLU A 58 9.39 -0.77 4.05
C GLU A 58 8.30 0.19 3.56
N GLY A 59 7.59 0.83 4.50
CA GLY A 59 6.49 1.74 4.17
C GLY A 59 5.19 1.05 3.77
N VAL A 60 5.15 -0.29 3.74
CA VAL A 60 3.93 -1.08 3.55
C VAL A 60 3.37 -1.54 4.89
N PHE A 61 2.08 -1.29 5.14
CA PHE A 61 1.38 -1.76 6.34
C PHE A 61 -0.09 -2.01 6.06
N ILE A 62 -0.73 -2.75 6.97
CA ILE A 62 -2.09 -3.23 6.83
C ILE A 62 -2.87 -2.84 8.08
N GLY A 63 -4.08 -2.31 7.87
CA GLY A 63 -5.01 -1.98 8.95
C GLY A 63 -6.40 -2.54 8.67
N THR A 64 -7.13 -2.88 9.74
CA THR A 64 -8.56 -3.15 9.65
C THR A 64 -9.33 -1.96 10.17
N PHE A 65 -10.35 -1.54 9.44
CA PHE A 65 -11.19 -0.41 9.79
C PHE A 65 -12.64 -0.84 9.72
N ASN A 66 -13.49 -0.24 10.57
CA ASN A 66 -14.94 -0.43 10.52
C ASN A 66 -15.62 0.44 9.45
N PHE A 67 -14.83 0.97 8.52
CA PHE A 67 -15.26 1.81 7.41
C PHE A 67 -14.27 1.68 6.25
N ASN A 68 -14.73 1.91 5.02
CA ASN A 68 -13.88 1.79 3.84
C ASN A 68 -13.03 3.03 3.58
N LEU A 69 -11.90 3.15 4.29
CA LEU A 69 -10.99 4.29 4.18
C LEU A 69 -10.44 4.49 2.75
N ALA A 70 -10.10 3.40 2.05
CA ALA A 70 -9.59 3.49 0.68
C ALA A 70 -10.63 4.12 -0.26
N GLN A 71 -11.89 3.73 -0.13
CA GLN A 71 -12.98 4.29 -0.92
C GLN A 71 -13.32 5.73 -0.51
N ILE A 72 -13.25 6.08 0.78
CA ILE A 72 -13.40 7.48 1.25
C ILE A 72 -12.37 8.38 0.57
N ILE A 73 -11.10 7.98 0.59
CA ILE A 73 -10.00 8.75 -0.02
C ILE A 73 -10.21 8.86 -1.53
N HIS A 74 -10.52 7.75 -2.21
CA HIS A 74 -10.78 7.75 -3.65
C HIS A 74 -11.96 8.66 -4.04
N SER A 75 -13.05 8.60 -3.27
CA SER A 75 -14.22 9.46 -3.47
C SER A 75 -13.92 10.94 -3.24
N GLY A 76 -13.13 11.27 -2.21
CA GLY A 76 -12.67 12.64 -1.96
C GLY A 76 -11.84 13.20 -3.11
N LEU A 77 -11.01 12.36 -3.76
CA LEU A 77 -10.20 12.75 -4.92
C LEU A 77 -11.00 12.88 -6.22
N THR A 78 -12.01 12.04 -6.42
CA THR A 78 -12.82 12.02 -7.65
C THR A 78 -14.06 12.90 -7.61
N GLY A 79 -14.37 13.51 -6.45
CA GLY A 79 -15.58 14.31 -6.25
C GLY A 79 -16.87 13.50 -6.20
N ASN A 80 -16.79 12.17 -6.25
CA ASN A 80 -17.95 11.28 -6.20
C ASN A 80 -18.36 11.07 -4.75
N LYS A 81 -19.65 11.28 -4.45
CA LYS A 81 -20.20 10.92 -3.14
C LYS A 81 -20.10 9.40 -2.99
N PRO A 82 -19.34 8.90 -2.02
CA PRO A 82 -19.37 7.50 -1.75
C PRO A 82 -20.73 7.12 -1.17
N GLY A 83 -21.18 5.88 -1.41
CA GLY A 83 -22.36 5.32 -0.76
C GLY A 83 -22.18 5.16 0.75
N ASN A 84 -22.88 4.20 1.37
CA ASN A 84 -22.83 3.99 2.82
C ASN A 84 -21.53 3.28 3.26
N LEU A 85 -20.40 4.00 3.31
CA LEU A 85 -19.06 3.42 3.59
C LEU A 85 -18.75 3.11 5.06
N GLN A 86 -19.65 3.50 5.96
CA GLN A 86 -19.43 3.40 7.41
C GLN A 86 -19.84 2.04 7.99
N LYS A 87 -20.33 1.10 7.16
CA LYS A 87 -20.95 -0.14 7.64
C LYS A 87 -20.16 -1.41 7.33
N GLU A 88 -19.07 -1.32 6.58
CA GLU A 88 -18.28 -2.48 6.19
C GLU A 88 -16.93 -2.48 6.90
N LYS A 89 -16.69 -3.54 7.69
CA LYS A 89 -15.38 -3.83 8.23
C LYS A 89 -14.49 -4.30 7.08
N VAL A 90 -13.43 -3.56 6.78
CA VAL A 90 -12.53 -3.84 5.66
C VAL A 90 -11.07 -3.82 6.09
N ASN A 91 -10.26 -4.62 5.42
CA ASN A 91 -8.81 -4.54 5.51
C ASN A 91 -8.29 -3.59 4.43
N VAL A 92 -7.34 -2.74 4.78
CA VAL A 92 -6.75 -1.74 3.91
C VAL A 92 -5.24 -1.91 3.92
N LEU A 93 -4.64 -2.01 2.73
CA LEU A 93 -3.21 -1.96 2.53
C LEU A 93 -2.81 -0.53 2.21
N PHE A 94 -1.76 -0.07 2.89
CA PHE A 94 -1.10 1.19 2.64
C PHE A 94 0.31 0.91 2.14
N ASP A 95 0.67 1.58 1.05
CA ASP A 95 2.03 1.63 0.53
C ASP A 95 2.37 3.11 0.43
N ILE A 96 2.94 3.64 1.52
CA ILE A 96 3.22 5.08 1.67
C ILE A 96 4.18 5.53 0.58
N ASP A 97 5.19 4.72 0.33
CA ASP A 97 6.23 5.07 -0.60
C ASP A 97 5.61 5.29 -1.98
N ASN A 98 4.78 4.37 -2.46
CA ASN A 98 4.12 4.48 -3.78
C ASN A 98 2.82 5.28 -3.76
N ASN A 99 2.43 5.86 -2.62
CA ASN A 99 1.18 6.59 -2.44
C ASN A 99 -0.04 5.76 -2.92
N ARG A 100 -0.04 4.46 -2.60
CA ARG A 100 -1.13 3.54 -2.96
C ARG A 100 -1.91 3.17 -1.72
N ILE A 101 -3.22 3.13 -1.87
CA ILE A 101 -4.15 2.64 -0.87
C ILE A 101 -5.22 1.82 -1.57
N PHE A 102 -5.49 0.62 -1.06
CA PHE A 102 -6.56 -0.24 -1.59
C PHE A 102 -7.07 -1.18 -0.51
N THR A 103 -8.32 -1.60 -0.68
CA THR A 103 -8.90 -2.65 0.16
C THR A 103 -8.33 -4.02 -0.23
N ILE A 104 -8.18 -4.89 0.76
CA ILE A 104 -7.75 -6.27 0.57
C ILE A 104 -8.76 -7.22 1.23
N SER A 105 -8.89 -8.44 0.68
CA SER A 105 -9.71 -9.49 1.27
C SER A 105 -9.07 -10.05 2.56
N ASP A 106 -9.84 -10.79 3.35
CA ASP A 106 -9.31 -11.49 4.53
C ASP A 106 -8.22 -12.50 4.15
N LEU A 107 -8.36 -13.20 3.01
CA LEU A 107 -7.35 -14.14 2.52
C LEU A 107 -6.06 -13.40 2.14
N ALA A 108 -6.18 -12.26 1.46
CA ALA A 108 -5.02 -11.43 1.12
C ALA A 108 -4.32 -10.91 2.38
N ARG A 109 -5.09 -10.50 3.40
CA ARG A 109 -4.55 -10.12 4.70
C ARG A 109 -3.78 -11.27 5.34
N ASP A 110 -4.38 -12.46 5.43
CA ASP A 110 -3.73 -13.61 6.08
C ASP A 110 -2.41 -13.99 5.42
N ILE A 111 -2.32 -13.92 4.09
CA ILE A 111 -1.06 -14.13 3.36
C ILE A 111 -0.03 -13.08 3.74
N LEU A 112 -0.43 -11.81 3.83
CA LEU A 112 0.49 -10.71 4.14
C LEU A 112 0.92 -10.67 5.60
N ASP A 113 0.04 -11.04 6.53
CA ASP A 113 0.35 -11.20 7.96
C ASP A 113 1.45 -12.27 8.17
N LYS A 114 1.59 -13.22 7.24
CA LYS A 114 2.66 -14.22 7.20
C LYS A 114 3.82 -13.88 6.26
N SER A 115 3.76 -12.75 5.58
CA SER A 115 4.85 -12.24 4.73
C SER A 115 5.79 -11.33 5.54
N ASN A 116 6.30 -11.87 6.66
CA ASN A 116 7.20 -11.19 7.59
C ASN A 116 8.66 -11.68 7.51
N GLY A 117 8.96 -12.58 6.56
CA GLY A 117 10.30 -13.17 6.42
C GLY A 117 10.60 -14.35 7.34
N GLU A 118 9.59 -14.87 8.06
CA GLU A 118 9.75 -16.05 8.93
C GLU A 118 9.15 -17.31 8.27
N SER A 119 7.98 -17.18 7.63
CA SER A 119 7.33 -18.29 6.94
C SER A 119 7.73 -18.37 5.47
N THR A 120 7.96 -19.59 4.99
CA THR A 120 8.15 -19.89 3.57
C THR A 120 6.81 -19.84 2.83
N ILE A 121 6.86 -19.68 1.50
CA ILE A 121 5.65 -19.72 0.65
C ILE A 121 4.86 -21.03 0.85
N SER A 122 5.55 -22.17 1.01
CA SER A 122 4.90 -23.47 1.24
C SER A 122 4.14 -23.52 2.57
N GLU A 123 4.72 -23.01 3.65
CA GLU A 123 4.06 -22.95 4.96
C GLU A 123 2.83 -22.01 4.94
N ILE A 124 2.93 -20.90 4.20
CA ILE A 124 1.80 -19.98 4.00
C ILE A 124 0.67 -20.69 3.26
N ILE A 125 0.98 -21.44 2.19
CA ILE A 125 -0.01 -22.20 1.42
C ILE A 125 -0.71 -23.22 2.31
N ASP A 126 0.03 -23.97 3.13
CA ASP A 126 -0.55 -24.95 4.04
C ASP A 126 -1.45 -24.29 5.09
N LEU A 127 -1.07 -23.12 5.60
CA LEU A 127 -1.89 -22.36 6.54
C LEU A 127 -3.20 -21.89 5.89
N ILE A 128 -3.14 -21.34 4.66
CA ILE A 128 -4.33 -20.91 3.92
C ILE A 128 -5.24 -22.09 3.59
N LYS A 129 -4.67 -23.21 3.16
CA LYS A 129 -5.39 -24.47 2.93
C LYS A 129 -6.17 -24.89 4.18
N GLN A 130 -5.51 -24.92 5.34
CA GLN A 130 -6.14 -25.31 6.60
C GLN A 130 -7.22 -24.33 7.06
N LYS A 131 -6.93 -23.03 7.04
CA LYS A 131 -7.84 -21.99 7.54
C LYS A 131 -9.11 -21.86 6.68
N TYR A 132 -8.97 -21.96 5.37
CA TYR A 132 -10.08 -21.79 4.42
C TYR A 132 -10.69 -23.12 3.94
N GLN A 133 -10.15 -24.27 4.37
CA GLN A 133 -10.61 -25.61 3.99
C GLN A 133 -10.70 -25.82 2.47
N ILE A 134 -9.73 -25.28 1.73
CA ILE A 134 -9.65 -25.42 0.26
C ILE A 134 -8.60 -26.46 -0.15
N PRO A 135 -8.67 -27.05 -1.37
CA PRO A 135 -7.65 -27.95 -1.88
C PRO A 135 -6.27 -27.27 -1.97
N PHE A 136 -5.20 -28.05 -1.80
CA PHE A 136 -3.82 -27.53 -1.86
C PHE A 136 -3.52 -26.82 -3.20
N THR A 137 -3.95 -27.40 -4.32
CA THR A 137 -3.76 -26.83 -5.66
C THR A 137 -4.43 -25.45 -5.82
N GLU A 138 -5.60 -25.28 -5.20
CA GLU A 138 -6.30 -23.99 -5.19
C GLU A 138 -5.59 -22.97 -4.29
N ALA A 139 -5.17 -23.39 -3.08
CA ALA A 139 -4.41 -22.54 -2.17
C ALA A 139 -3.09 -22.09 -2.78
N GLU A 140 -2.36 -23.00 -3.43
CA GLU A 140 -1.11 -22.73 -4.13
C GLU A 140 -1.31 -21.72 -5.25
N SER A 141 -2.32 -21.91 -6.11
CA SER A 141 -2.64 -20.99 -7.19
C SER A 141 -2.96 -19.58 -6.68
N LYS A 142 -3.83 -19.48 -5.66
CA LYS A 142 -4.20 -18.20 -5.03
C LYS A 142 -3.01 -17.49 -4.41
N CYS A 143 -2.19 -18.20 -3.62
CA CYS A 143 -1.03 -17.62 -2.96
C CYS A 143 0.02 -17.17 -3.97
N ASN A 144 0.35 -18.01 -4.95
CA ASN A 144 1.35 -17.68 -5.95
C ASN A 144 0.90 -16.52 -6.84
N GLY A 145 -0.35 -16.53 -7.32
CA GLY A 145 -0.90 -15.45 -8.14
C GLY A 145 -0.90 -14.13 -7.38
N PHE A 146 -1.33 -14.13 -6.13
CA PHE A 146 -1.36 -12.94 -5.29
C PHE A 146 0.04 -12.41 -4.99
N LEU A 147 0.96 -13.25 -4.50
CA LEU A 147 2.33 -12.85 -4.18
C LEU A 147 3.11 -12.38 -5.41
N ASN A 148 2.94 -13.03 -6.57
CA ASN A 148 3.54 -12.56 -7.82
C ASN A 148 3.09 -11.15 -8.17
N GLY A 149 1.77 -10.87 -8.08
CA GLY A 149 1.24 -9.54 -8.34
C GLY A 149 1.77 -8.47 -7.37
N LEU A 150 2.08 -8.84 -6.13
CA LEU A 150 2.69 -7.93 -5.16
C LEU A 150 4.19 -7.71 -5.39
N ILE A 151 4.91 -8.74 -5.82
CA ILE A 151 6.32 -8.64 -6.21
C ILE A 151 6.47 -7.72 -7.43
N GLU A 152 5.65 -7.90 -8.46
CA GLU A 152 5.62 -7.04 -9.65
C GLU A 152 5.35 -5.57 -9.29
N LYS A 153 4.53 -5.34 -8.26
CA LYS A 153 4.18 -3.99 -7.77
C LYS A 153 5.20 -3.42 -6.78
N ASN A 154 6.27 -4.15 -6.46
CA ASN A 154 7.26 -3.80 -5.45
C ASN A 154 6.65 -3.55 -4.06
N ILE A 155 5.68 -4.37 -3.67
CA ILE A 155 5.04 -4.35 -2.34
C ILE A 155 5.64 -5.44 -1.44
N VAL A 156 5.98 -6.58 -2.02
CA VAL A 156 6.63 -7.72 -1.36
C VAL A 156 7.93 -8.02 -2.08
N TYR A 157 8.97 -8.41 -1.34
CA TYR A 157 10.17 -9.03 -1.89
C TYR A 157 10.36 -10.42 -1.28
N LEU A 158 11.18 -11.25 -1.93
CA LEU A 158 11.56 -12.57 -1.42
C LEU A 158 12.96 -12.50 -0.82
N LYS A 159 13.06 -12.94 0.43
CA LYS A 159 14.31 -13.17 1.15
C LYS A 159 14.84 -14.58 0.87
#